data_AF-A0A928A8V2-F1
#
_entry.id   AF-A0A928A8V2-F1
#
_cell.length_a   1.000
_cell.length_b   1.000
_cell.length_c   1.000
_cell.angle_alpha   90.00
_cell.angle_beta   90.00
_cell.angle_gamma   90.00
#
_symmetry.space_group_name_H-M   'P 1'
#
loop_
_entity.id
_entity.type
_entity.pdbx_description
1 polymer ?
#
loop_
_entity_poly.entity_id
_entity_poly.type
_entity_poly.pdbx_seq_one_letter_code
_entity_poly.pdbx_strand_id
1 'polypeptide(L)'
;MRGRIIAATPMICIIIYLCFGFIGKLWHPSWVVFFLIPLMPLILGTRNIKHFYPLVCIVIYLIIGFAFKWWHPGWIIFLTIPVFYTLFPNRIIKRIE
;
A
#
# COMPACT_ATOMS: atom_id res chain seq x y z
N MET A 1 4.65 -17.45 7.33
CA MET A 1 4.60 -16.18 8.11
C MET A 1 4.83 -14.94 7.25
N ARG A 2 5.82 -14.93 6.34
CA ARG A 2 6.16 -13.79 5.47
C ARG A 2 4.98 -13.16 4.70
N GLY A 3 4.07 -13.97 4.15
CA GLY A 3 2.89 -13.46 3.42
C GLY A 3 1.88 -12.68 4.28
N ARG A 4 1.77 -12.99 5.58
CA ARG A 4 0.87 -12.27 6.51
C ARG A 4 1.37 -10.86 6.77
N ILE A 5 2.69 -10.69 6.83
CA ILE A 5 3.34 -9.39 7.03
C ILE A 5 3.10 -8.50 5.81
N ILE A 6 3.33 -9.01 4.59
CA ILE A 6 3.13 -8.27 3.34
C ILE A 6 1.69 -7.75 3.20
N ALA A 7 0.69 -8.55 3.62
CA ALA A 7 -0.71 -8.16 3.59
C ALA A 7 -1.10 -7.12 4.66
N ALA A 8 -0.41 -7.13 5.82
CA ALA A 8 -0.66 -6.19 6.91
C ALA A 8 0.07 -4.85 6.74
N THR A 9 1.18 -4.82 5.99
CA THR A 9 1.96 -3.60 5.71
C THR A 9 1.12 -2.40 5.25
N PRO A 10 0.22 -2.51 4.24
CA PRO A 10 -0.58 -1.36 3.80
C PRO A 10 -1.52 -0.84 4.90
N MET A 11 -2.11 -1.74 5.70
CA MET A 11 -2.97 -1.36 6.83
C MET A 11 -2.21 -0.53 7.86
N ILE A 12 -1.01 -0.98 8.24
CA ILE A 12 -0.14 -0.28 9.20
C ILE A 12 0.29 1.09 8.64
N CYS A 13 0.66 1.16 7.36
CA CYS A 13 1.06 2.41 6.71
C CYS A 13 -0.08 3.44 6.71
N ILE A 14 -1.31 3.01 6.41
CA ILE A 14 -2.49 3.89 6.41
C ILE A 14 -2.75 4.44 7.82
N ILE A 15 -2.66 3.60 8.86
CA ILE A 15 -2.87 4.03 10.25
C ILE A 15 -1.85 5.09 10.66
N ILE A 16 -0.57 4.87 10.35
CA ILE A 16 0.50 5.83 10.65
C ILE A 16 0.26 7.14 9.87
N TYR A 17 -0.05 7.05 8.57
CA TYR A 17 -0.32 8.21 7.74
C TYR A 17 -1.47 9.06 8.29
N LEU A 18 -2.58 8.42 8.69
CA LEU A 18 -3.72 9.10 9.27
C LEU A 18 -3.38 9.76 10.61
N CYS A 19 -2.63 9.09 11.50
CA CYS A 19 -2.19 9.70 12.76
C CYS A 19 -1.35 10.96 12.52
N PHE A 20 -0.36 10.92 11.63
CA PHE A 20 0.47 12.08 11.30
C PHE A 20 -0.31 13.19 10.59
N GLY A 21 -1.27 12.81 9.74
CA GLY A 21 -2.18 13.74 9.06
C GLY A 21 -3.09 14.50 10.01
N PHE A 22 -3.74 13.80 10.94
CA PHE A 22 -4.68 14.41 11.90
C PHE A 22 -3.97 15.21 13.00
N ILE A 23 -2.89 14.67 13.58
CA ILE A 23 -2.18 15.32 14.70
C ILE A 23 -1.33 16.48 14.18
N GLY A 24 -0.63 16.28 13.07
CA GLY A 24 0.38 17.22 12.57
C GLY A 24 -0.10 18.16 11.46
N LYS A 25 -1.25 17.91 10.83
CA LYS A 25 -1.62 18.51 9.52
C LYS A 25 -0.55 18.30 8.43
N LEU A 26 0.33 17.31 8.64
CA LEU A 26 1.53 17.03 7.85
C LEU A 26 1.22 16.07 6.69
N TRP A 27 0.13 16.31 5.95
CA TRP A 27 -0.30 15.45 4.84
C TRP A 27 0.72 15.36 3.71
N HIS A 28 1.48 16.44 3.51
CA HIS A 28 2.59 16.51 2.55
C HIS A 28 3.74 15.58 2.94
N PRO A 29 4.54 15.80 4.01
CA PRO A 29 5.72 14.96 4.24
C PRO A 29 5.39 13.50 4.61
N SER A 30 4.16 13.23 5.05
CA SER A 30 3.75 11.88 5.45
C SER A 30 3.67 10.87 4.30
N TRP A 31 3.68 11.30 3.02
CA TRP A 31 3.67 10.35 1.90
C TRP A 31 4.87 9.40 1.90
N VAL A 32 5.97 9.78 2.55
CA VAL A 32 7.19 8.98 2.68
C VAL A 32 6.91 7.64 3.37
N VAL A 33 5.91 7.58 4.26
CA VAL A 33 5.54 6.34 4.97
C VAL A 33 5.04 5.28 3.98
N PHE A 34 4.47 5.67 2.84
CA PHE A 34 4.00 4.73 1.83
C PHE A 34 5.13 4.03 1.07
N PHE A 35 6.36 4.56 1.07
CA PHE A 35 7.53 3.85 0.51
C PHE A 35 7.84 2.55 1.25
N LEU A 36 7.33 2.36 2.47
CA LEU A 36 7.48 1.11 3.21
C LEU A 36 6.75 -0.06 2.54
N ILE A 37 5.72 0.22 1.73
CA ILE A 37 4.92 -0.80 1.04
C ILE A 37 5.71 -1.52 -0.07
N PRO A 38 6.40 -0.83 -1.01
CA PRO A 38 7.27 -1.47 -2.00
C PRO A 38 8.60 -1.96 -1.41
N LEU A 39 9.02 -1.42 -0.25
CA LEU A 39 10.23 -1.88 0.43
C LEU A 39 10.10 -3.32 0.97
N MET A 40 8.92 -3.69 1.49
CA MET A 40 8.68 -5.03 2.04
C MET A 40 8.93 -6.20 1.07
N PRO A 41 8.35 -6.22 -0.15
CA PRO A 41 8.63 -7.27 -1.12
C PRO A 41 10.09 -7.24 -1.62
N LEU A 42 10.75 -6.07 -1.60
CA LEU A 42 12.15 -5.92 -1.96
C LEU A 42 13.08 -6.59 -0.93
N ILE A 43 12.87 -6.33 0.36
CA ILE A 43 13.64 -6.95 1.47
C ILE A 43 13.45 -8.47 1.49
N LEU A 44 12.24 -8.93 1.20
CA LEU A 44 11.90 -10.36 1.22
C LEU A 44 12.33 -11.11 -0.06
N GLY A 45 12.94 -10.43 -1.03
CA GLY A 45 13.58 -11.04 -2.22
C GLY A 45 12.63 -11.84 -3.10
N THR A 46 11.33 -11.53 -3.09
CA THR A 46 10.33 -12.31 -3.82
C THR A 46 10.12 -11.76 -5.24
N ARG A 47 10.49 -12.54 -6.27
CA ARG A 47 10.31 -12.20 -7.70
C ARG A 47 8.86 -12.32 -8.21
N ASN A 48 7.85 -11.98 -7.40
CA ASN A 48 6.46 -12.02 -7.85
C ASN A 48 5.99 -10.66 -8.39
N ILE A 49 5.57 -10.65 -9.66
CA ILE A 49 4.94 -9.50 -10.35
C ILE A 49 3.70 -8.95 -9.63
N LYS A 50 3.03 -9.76 -8.80
CA LYS A 50 1.87 -9.34 -7.99
C LYS A 50 2.20 -8.27 -6.93
N HIS A 51 3.48 -8.03 -6.65
CA HIS A 51 3.94 -7.01 -5.70
C HIS A 51 4.20 -5.64 -6.34
N PHE A 52 3.98 -5.49 -7.66
CA PHE A 52 4.07 -4.19 -8.33
C PHE A 52 2.82 -3.33 -8.16
N TYR A 53 1.66 -3.92 -7.83
CA TYR A 53 0.41 -3.19 -7.67
C TYR A 53 0.48 -2.06 -6.63
N PRO A 54 1.06 -2.26 -5.42
CA PRO A 54 1.24 -1.17 -4.47
C PRO A 54 2.19 -0.07 -4.96
N LEU A 55 3.19 -0.44 -5.77
CA LEU A 55 4.15 0.51 -6.35
C LEU A 55 3.43 1.44 -7.34
N VAL A 56 2.58 0.87 -8.20
CA VAL A 56 1.73 1.65 -9.11
C VAL A 56 0.79 2.58 -8.33
N CYS A 57 0.18 2.10 -7.23
CA CYS A 57 -0.67 2.92 -6.37
C CYS A 57 0.08 4.13 -5.80
N ILE A 58 1.32 3.97 -5.34
CA ILE A 58 2.16 5.06 -4.82
C ILE A 58 2.47 6.08 -5.90
N VAL A 59 2.82 5.63 -7.11
CA VAL A 59 3.12 6.52 -8.23
C VAL A 59 1.90 7.37 -8.59
N ILE A 60 0.72 6.76 -8.69
CA ILE A 60 -0.54 7.47 -8.95
C ILE A 60 -0.84 8.48 -7.82
N TYR A 61 -0.67 8.06 -6.56
CA TYR A 61 -0.86 8.93 -5.41
C TYR A 61 0.07 10.15 -5.42
N LEU A 62 1.35 9.96 -5.75
CA LEU A 62 2.32 11.05 -5.89
C LEU A 62 1.95 12.00 -7.03
N ILE A 63 1.52 11.48 -8.18
CA ILE A 63 1.08 12.32 -9.31
C ILE A 63 -0.11 13.20 -8.90
N ILE A 64 -1.11 12.63 -8.22
CA ILE A 64 -2.27 13.38 -7.72
C ILE A 64 -1.85 14.40 -6.66
N GLY A 65 -0.96 14.01 -5.75
CA GLY A 65 -0.43 14.90 -4.71
C GLY A 65 0.34 16.08 -5.31
N PHE A 66 1.22 15.86 -6.28
CA PHE A 66 2.00 16.93 -6.89
C PHE A 66 1.19 17.80 -7.85
N ALA A 67 0.29 17.21 -8.66
CA ALA A 67 -0.49 17.95 -9.65
C ALA A 67 -1.67 18.71 -9.02
N PHE A 68 -2.37 18.11 -8.05
CA PHE A 68 -3.60 18.66 -7.49
C PHE A 68 -3.46 19.13 -6.02
N LYS A 69 -2.31 18.87 -5.36
CA LYS A 69 -2.10 19.11 -3.90
C LYS A 69 -3.11 18.39 -3.01
N TRP A 70 -3.77 17.36 -3.54
CA TRP A 70 -4.84 16.61 -2.88
C TRP A 70 -4.29 15.39 -2.12
N TRP A 71 -3.44 15.66 -1.15
CA TRP A 71 -2.86 14.65 -0.25
C TRP A 71 -3.90 14.11 0.75
N HIS A 72 -4.87 14.94 1.11
CA HIS A 72 -5.88 14.60 2.12
C HIS A 72 -6.97 13.64 1.64
N PRO A 73 -7.44 13.61 0.39
CA PRO A 73 -8.34 12.55 -0.08
C PRO A 73 -7.60 11.41 -0.80
N GLY A 74 -6.38 11.64 -1.30
CA GLY A 74 -5.68 10.67 -2.15
C GLY A 74 -5.32 9.35 -1.45
N TRP A 75 -5.26 9.31 -0.12
CA TRP A 75 -4.92 8.08 0.62
C TRP A 75 -5.94 6.95 0.43
N ILE A 76 -7.17 7.26 -0.03
CA ILE A 76 -8.20 6.26 -0.36
C ILE A 76 -7.69 5.24 -1.39
N ILE A 77 -6.76 5.62 -2.26
CA ILE A 77 -6.16 4.72 -3.26
C ILE A 77 -5.47 3.53 -2.57
N PHE A 78 -4.88 3.71 -1.38
CA PHE A 78 -4.21 2.63 -0.66
C PHE A 78 -5.18 1.60 -0.09
N LEU A 79 -6.46 1.95 0.11
CA LEU A 79 -7.49 0.98 0.49
C LEU A 79 -7.85 0.03 -0.65
N THR A 80 -7.52 0.36 -1.90
CA THR A 80 -7.74 -0.55 -3.03
C THR A 80 -6.79 -1.76 -2.98
N ILE A 81 -5.63 -1.63 -2.35
CA ILE A 81 -4.64 -2.71 -2.19
C ILE A 81 -5.20 -3.90 -1.41
N PRO A 82 -5.67 -3.77 -0.15
CA PRO A 82 -6.25 -4.88 0.59
C PRO A 82 -7.49 -5.43 -0.13
N VAL A 83 -8.34 -4.57 -0.69
CA VAL A 83 -9.52 -4.99 -1.48
C VAL A 83 -9.10 -5.86 -2.67
N PHE A 84 -8.08 -5.45 -3.43
CA PHE A 84 -7.56 -6.20 -4.57
C PHE A 84 -7.03 -7.58 -4.16
N TYR A 85 -6.28 -7.68 -3.07
CA TYR A 85 -5.79 -8.96 -2.56
C TYR A 85 -6.91 -9.86 -2.02
N THR A 86 -7.99 -9.29 -1.47
CA THR A 86 -9.17 -10.07 -1.02
C THR A 86 -10.03 -10.56 -2.18
N LEU A 87 -10.18 -9.77 -3.25
CA LEU A 87 -10.98 -10.11 -4.43
C LEU A 87 -10.25 -11.08 -5.37
N PHE A 88 -8.93 -10.95 -5.48
CA PHE A 88 -8.09 -11.83 -6.29
C PHE A 88 -7.13 -12.64 -5.41
N PRO A 89 -7.64 -13.55 -4.56
CA PRO A 89 -6.78 -14.43 -3.79
C PRO A 89 -6.00 -15.33 -4.76
N ASN A 90 -4.72 -15.59 -4.47
CA ASN A 90 -3.94 -16.61 -5.17
C ASN A 90 -4.66 -17.95 -5.01
N ARG A 91 -5.47 -18.35 -6.01
CA ARG A 91 -6.03 -19.70 -6.10
C ARG A 91 -4.92 -20.67 -6.49
N ILE A 92 -3.93 -20.86 -5.60
CA ILE A 92 -3.06 -22.03 -5.68
C ILE A 92 -3.84 -23.15 -4.97
N ILE A 93 -4.59 -23.90 -5.77
CA ILE A 93 -5.03 -25.28 -5.54
C ILE A 93 -5.88 -25.48 -4.27
N LYS A 94 -7.20 -25.29 -4.40
CA LYS A 94 -8.19 -26.15 -3.71
C LYS A 94 -8.78 -27.11 -4.74
N ARG A 95 -7.92 -27.97 -5.29
CA ARG A 95 -8.34 -29.07 -6.17
C ARG A 95 -7.46 -30.26 -5.84
N ILE A 96 -7.71 -30.87 -4.70
CA ILE A 96 -7.62 -32.30 -4.33
C ILE A 96 -7.82 -32.29 -2.81
N GLU A 97 -9.07 -32.29 -2.37
CA GLU A 97 -9.60 -32.95 -1.15
C GLU A 97 -11.09 -33.20 -1.42
#